data_AF-A0A958K780-F1
#
_entry.id   AF-A0A958K780-F1
#
_cell.length_a   1.000
_cell.length_b   1.000
_cell.length_c   1.000
_cell.angle_alpha   90.00
_cell.angle_beta   90.00
_cell.angle_gamma   90.00
#
_symmetry.space_group_name_H-M   'P 1'
#
loop_
_entity.id
_entity.type
_entity.pdbx_description
1 polymer ?
#
loop_
_entity_poly.entity_id
_entity_poly.type
_entity_poly.pdbx_seq_one_letter_code
_entity_poly.pdbx_strand_id
1 'polypeptide(L)'
;MSALINAKSIGKSYEGREIFSNVNFSISSGDHIAVVGPNGAGKSTLLKILAGLEEADIGEIFAQRNLTISYVAQSTEFSPNESVSGLLRQAAKRSGVNSTLLDSEVSKILSLIQIHDPDKTVEKLSGGWRKRLAIGIALIKA
;
A
#
# COMPACT_ATOMS: atom_id res chain seq x y z
N MET A 1 14.39 19.30 6.78
CA MET A 1 13.56 18.08 6.71
C MET A 1 14.38 17.00 6.05
N SER A 2 14.41 15.79 6.61
CA SER A 2 15.08 14.64 5.97
C SER A 2 14.09 13.93 5.05
N ALA A 3 14.49 13.65 3.82
CA ALA A 3 13.71 12.79 2.92
C ALA A 3 13.64 11.36 3.47
N LEU A 4 12.46 10.77 3.45
CA LEU A 4 12.20 9.38 3.83
C LEU A 4 12.64 8.41 2.74
N ILE A 5 12.42 8.78 1.47
CA ILE A 5 12.85 8.03 0.29
C ILE A 5 13.53 8.99 -0.69
N ASN A 6 14.66 8.58 -1.26
CA ASN A 6 15.30 9.24 -2.39
C ASN A 6 15.52 8.22 -3.50
N ALA A 7 15.02 8.51 -4.70
CA ALA A 7 15.28 7.75 -5.91
C ALA A 7 16.18 8.57 -6.83
N LYS A 8 17.27 7.96 -7.31
CA LYS A 8 18.23 8.57 -8.23
C LYS A 8 18.37 7.75 -9.49
N SER A 9 18.07 8.38 -10.62
CA SER A 9 18.25 7.83 -11.97
C SER A 9 17.64 6.44 -12.15
N ILE A 10 16.51 6.18 -11.51
CA ILE A 10 15.90 4.85 -11.58
C ILE A 10 15.30 4.60 -12.96
N GLY A 11 15.38 3.36 -13.42
CA GLY A 11 14.83 2.93 -14.70
C GLY A 11 14.34 1.50 -14.67
N LYS A 12 13.40 1.19 -15.56
CA LYS A 12 12.85 -0.15 -15.74
C LYS A 12 12.57 -0.43 -17.21
N SER A 13 12.90 -1.64 -17.64
CA SER A 13 12.59 -2.20 -18.94
C SER A 13 11.94 -3.57 -18.78
N TYR A 14 11.08 -3.95 -19.73
CA TYR A 14 10.60 -5.34 -19.87
C TYR A 14 10.87 -5.81 -21.29
N GLU A 15 11.48 -6.99 -21.43
CA GLU A 15 11.72 -7.63 -22.74
C GLU A 15 12.40 -6.68 -23.75
N GLY A 16 13.35 -5.86 -23.28
CA GLY A 16 14.07 -4.88 -24.11
C GLY A 16 13.31 -3.58 -24.41
N ARG A 17 12.07 -3.44 -23.95
CA ARG A 17 11.30 -2.19 -24.04
C ARG A 17 11.49 -1.35 -22.77
N GLU A 18 12.02 -0.15 -22.93
CA GLU A 18 12.08 0.84 -21.85
C GLU A 18 10.68 1.28 -21.44
N ILE A 19 10.39 1.23 -20.13
CA ILE A 19 9.15 1.70 -19.53
C ILE A 19 9.34 3.12 -18.98
N PHE A 20 10.44 3.34 -18.26
CA PHE A 20 10.92 4.65 -17.87
C PHE A 20 12.43 4.59 -17.58
N SER A 21 13.10 5.73 -17.71
CA SER A 21 14.51 5.91 -17.40
C SER A 21 14.75 7.27 -16.74
N ASN A 22 15.86 7.38 -16.01
CA ASN A 22 16.32 8.61 -15.38
C ASN A 22 15.28 9.32 -14.49
N VAL A 23 14.49 8.54 -13.75
CA VAL A 23 13.51 9.09 -12.80
C VAL A 23 14.24 9.48 -11.50
N ASN A 24 14.07 10.73 -11.07
CA ASN A 24 14.70 11.30 -9.88
C ASN A 24 13.63 11.99 -9.03
N PHE A 25 13.48 11.59 -7.77
CA PHE A 25 12.58 12.25 -6.82
C PHE A 25 12.96 11.95 -5.37
N SER A 26 12.43 12.77 -4.47
CA SER A 26 12.48 12.55 -3.03
C SER A 26 11.07 12.59 -2.45
N ILE A 27 10.84 11.81 -1.39
CA ILE A 27 9.59 11.80 -0.62
C ILE A 27 9.95 12.19 0.81
N SER A 28 9.35 13.25 1.31
CA SER A 28 9.52 13.77 2.67
C SER A 28 8.29 13.46 3.53
N SER A 29 8.46 13.58 4.85
CA SER A 29 7.33 13.44 5.78
C SER A 29 6.27 14.53 5.52
N GLY A 30 5.01 14.12 5.42
CA GLY A 30 3.88 15.01 5.13
C GLY A 30 3.56 15.18 3.65
N ASP A 31 4.42 14.69 2.75
CA ASP A 31 4.20 14.80 1.32
C ASP A 31 2.97 13.99 0.88
N HIS A 32 2.16 14.61 0.01
CA HIS A 32 1.06 13.96 -0.70
C HIS A 32 1.39 14.01 -2.20
N ILE A 33 1.87 12.89 -2.74
CA ILE A 33 2.40 12.82 -4.09
C ILE A 33 1.44 12.02 -4.98
N ALA A 34 1.11 12.58 -6.14
CA ALA A 34 0.35 11.90 -7.18
C ALA A 34 1.25 11.59 -8.37
N VAL A 35 1.26 10.33 -8.81
CA VAL A 35 1.93 9.91 -10.05
C VAL A 35 0.89 9.85 -11.15
N VAL A 36 1.05 10.70 -12.17
CA VAL A 36 0.11 10.83 -13.30
C VAL A 36 0.79 10.54 -14.63
N GLY A 37 0.02 10.08 -15.60
CA GLY A 37 0.54 9.72 -16.92
C GLY A 37 -0.35 8.69 -17.63
N PRO A 38 -0.16 8.45 -18.94
CA PRO A 38 -0.98 7.53 -19.71
C PRO A 38 -0.86 6.07 -19.24
N ASN A 39 -1.79 5.22 -19.68
CA ASN A 39 -1.70 3.78 -19.43
C ASN A 39 -0.43 3.22 -20.09
N GLY A 40 0.27 2.34 -19.36
CA GLY A 40 1.56 1.80 -19.81
C GLY A 40 2.79 2.66 -19.49
N ALA A 41 2.64 3.89 -18.98
CA ALA A 41 3.77 4.76 -18.60
C ALA A 41 4.57 4.30 -17.35
N GLY A 42 4.35 3.08 -16.85
CA GLY A 42 5.11 2.54 -15.71
C GLY A 42 4.70 3.00 -14.31
N LYS A 43 3.56 3.69 -14.14
CA LYS A 43 3.09 4.18 -12.82
C LYS A 43 3.01 3.06 -11.77
N SER A 44 2.32 1.96 -12.10
CA SER A 44 2.18 0.82 -11.20
C SER A 44 3.51 0.14 -10.92
N THR A 45 4.40 0.08 -11.91
CA THR A 45 5.77 -0.44 -11.79
C THR A 45 6.60 0.42 -10.84
N LEU A 46 6.55 1.75 -10.98
CA LEU A 46 7.22 2.68 -10.07
C LEU A 46 6.74 2.50 -8.61
N LEU A 47 5.43 2.39 -8.40
CA LEU A 47 4.88 2.17 -7.06
C LEU A 47 5.27 0.80 -6.47
N LYS A 48 5.35 -0.25 -7.29
CA LYS A 48 5.84 -1.57 -6.86
C LYS A 48 7.31 -1.53 -6.49
N ILE A 49 8.13 -0.82 -7.26
CA ILE A 49 9.55 -0.61 -6.97
C ILE A 49 9.72 0.11 -5.63
N LEU A 50 8.97 1.18 -5.40
CA LEU A 50 8.96 1.88 -4.10
C LEU A 50 8.50 1.01 -2.93
N ALA A 51 7.60 0.05 -3.19
CA ALA A 51 7.14 -0.91 -2.21
C ALA A 51 8.08 -2.10 -2.00
N GLY A 52 9.19 -2.19 -2.75
CA GLY A 52 10.09 -3.34 -2.72
C GLY A 52 9.49 -4.63 -3.31
N LEU A 53 8.39 -4.53 -4.05
CA LEU A 53 7.74 -5.67 -4.72
C LEU A 53 8.35 -5.96 -6.10
N GLU A 54 9.20 -5.05 -6.58
CA GLU A 54 9.90 -5.15 -7.85
C GLU A 54 11.21 -4.37 -7.75
N GLU A 55 12.23 -4.78 -8.50
CA GLU A 55 13.51 -4.08 -8.54
C GLU A 55 13.59 -3.14 -9.75
N ALA A 56 14.22 -1.98 -9.58
CA ALA A 56 14.64 -1.17 -10.71
C ALA A 56 15.82 -1.85 -11.42
N ASP A 57 15.92 -1.72 -12.74
CA ASP A 57 17.04 -2.32 -13.48
C ASP A 57 18.31 -1.45 -13.38
N ILE A 58 18.13 -0.15 -13.17
CA ILE A 58 19.21 0.84 -13.01
C ILE A 58 18.85 1.84 -11.92
N GLY A 59 19.87 2.56 -11.44
CA GLY A 59 19.74 3.62 -10.44
C GLY A 59 19.71 3.10 -9.01
N GLU A 60 19.42 3.99 -8.07
CA GLU A 60 19.48 3.70 -6.64
C GLU A 60 18.26 4.26 -5.90
N ILE A 61 17.77 3.50 -4.93
CA ILE A 61 16.70 3.93 -4.02
C ILE A 61 17.23 3.84 -2.58
N PHE A 62 17.27 4.98 -1.91
CA PHE A 62 17.61 5.09 -0.50
C PHE A 62 16.34 5.32 0.30
N ALA A 63 15.99 4.40 1.19
CA ALA A 63 14.94 4.57 2.17
C ALA A 63 15.55 4.72 3.58
N GLN A 64 14.95 5.57 4.42
CA GLN A 64 15.33 5.70 5.81
C GLN A 64 15.18 4.34 6.53
N ARG A 65 16.09 4.03 7.46
CA ARG A 65 16.01 2.82 8.27
C ARG A 65 14.69 2.78 9.05
N ASN A 66 14.15 1.56 9.21
CA ASN A 66 12.89 1.30 9.93
C ASN A 66 11.66 1.98 9.31
N LEU A 67 11.69 2.29 8.01
CA LEU A 67 10.51 2.79 7.30
C LEU A 67 9.57 1.61 6.98
N THR A 68 8.34 1.65 7.50
CA THR A 68 7.29 0.72 7.09
C THR A 68 6.57 1.24 5.86
N ILE A 69 6.69 0.52 4.74
CA ILE A 69 6.03 0.83 3.48
C ILE A 69 4.86 -0.13 3.28
N SER A 70 3.66 0.42 3.06
CA SER A 70 2.46 -0.35 2.74
C SER A 70 2.04 -0.10 1.29
N TYR A 71 1.67 -1.15 0.57
CA TYR A 71 1.23 -1.09 -0.82
C TYR A 71 -0.20 -1.61 -0.98
N VAL A 72 -1.05 -0.81 -1.62
CA VAL A 72 -2.43 -1.21 -1.95
C VAL A 72 -2.52 -1.48 -3.45
N ALA A 73 -2.46 -2.76 -3.82
CA ALA A 73 -2.56 -3.21 -5.21
C ALA A 73 -3.81 -2.69 -5.91
N GLN A 74 -3.73 -2.49 -7.23
CA GLN A 74 -4.84 -1.98 -8.04
C GLN A 74 -6.09 -2.86 -7.91
N SER A 75 -5.92 -4.18 -8.05
CA SER A 75 -6.90 -5.19 -7.65
C SER A 75 -6.49 -5.80 -6.32
N THR A 76 -7.44 -5.95 -5.41
CA THR A 76 -7.25 -6.68 -4.16
C THR A 76 -8.28 -7.79 -4.13
N GLU A 77 -7.80 -9.03 -4.07
CA GLU A 77 -8.66 -10.20 -3.92
C GLU A 77 -8.79 -10.51 -2.44
N PHE A 78 -10.04 -10.70 -2.02
CA PHE A 78 -10.39 -11.08 -0.66
C PHE A 78 -11.13 -12.40 -0.73
N SER A 79 -10.96 -13.24 0.29
CA SER A 79 -11.78 -14.43 0.42
C SER A 79 -13.26 -14.01 0.54
N PRO A 80 -14.17 -14.52 -0.30
CA PRO A 80 -15.56 -14.02 -0.35
C PRO A 80 -16.29 -14.10 1.00
N ASN A 81 -15.99 -15.15 1.76
CA ASN A 81 -16.68 -15.51 3.00
C ASN A 81 -16.09 -14.87 4.26
N GLU A 82 -15.00 -14.11 4.15
CA GLU A 82 -14.41 -13.44 5.31
C GLU A 82 -15.20 -12.16 5.65
N SER A 83 -15.41 -11.91 6.93
CA SER A 83 -15.97 -10.64 7.41
C SER A 83 -14.91 -9.55 7.38
N VAL A 84 -15.37 -8.29 7.26
CA VAL A 84 -14.50 -7.11 7.34
C VAL A 84 -13.68 -7.12 8.63
N SER A 85 -14.31 -7.35 9.78
CA SER A 85 -13.63 -7.42 11.07
C SER A 85 -12.64 -8.57 11.15
N GLY A 86 -12.98 -9.73 10.58
CA GLY A 86 -12.10 -10.89 10.51
C GLY A 86 -10.80 -10.56 9.79
N LEU A 87 -10.88 -9.92 8.62
CA LEU A 87 -9.71 -9.50 7.86
C LEU A 87 -8.86 -8.45 8.59
N LEU A 88 -9.49 -7.45 9.19
CA LEU A 88 -8.78 -6.43 9.97
C LEU A 88 -8.07 -7.03 11.19
N ARG A 89 -8.72 -7.96 11.90
CA ARG A 89 -8.12 -8.70 13.02
C ARG A 89 -6.93 -9.54 12.58
N GLN A 90 -7.05 -10.22 11.44
CA GLN A 90 -5.94 -11.00 10.89
C GLN A 90 -4.75 -10.12 10.52
N ALA A 91 -5.01 -8.98 9.86
CA ALA A 91 -3.98 -8.01 9.52
C ALA A 91 -3.29 -7.46 10.78
N ALA A 92 -4.06 -7.04 11.79
CA ALA A 92 -3.51 -6.56 13.07
C ALA A 92 -2.64 -7.59 13.79
N LYS A 93 -3.08 -8.86 13.84
CA LYS A 93 -2.27 -9.94 14.40
C LYS A 93 -0.96 -10.13 13.63
N ARG A 94 -1.00 -10.13 12.29
CA ARG A 94 0.21 -10.28 11.45
C ARG A 94 1.17 -9.10 11.60
N SER A 95 0.64 -7.90 11.81
CA SER A 95 1.44 -6.71 12.09
C SER A 95 2.03 -6.70 13.51
N GLY A 96 1.66 -7.63 14.40
CA GLY A 96 2.20 -7.70 15.76
C GLY A 96 1.44 -6.88 16.79
N VAL A 97 0.22 -6.43 16.49
CA VAL A 97 -0.65 -5.74 17.45
C VAL A 97 -0.95 -6.66 18.63
N ASN A 98 -0.78 -6.15 19.86
CA ASN A 98 -1.05 -6.91 21.07
C ASN A 98 -2.51 -7.37 21.11
N SER A 99 -2.74 -8.62 21.54
CA SER A 99 -4.07 -9.20 21.76
C SER A 99 -5.03 -8.30 22.56
N THR A 100 -4.54 -7.55 23.55
CA THR A 100 -5.37 -6.64 24.37
C THR A 100 -5.78 -5.37 23.63
N LEU A 101 -5.02 -4.96 22.60
CA LEU A 101 -5.28 -3.77 21.79
C LEU A 101 -5.99 -4.09 20.46
N LEU A 102 -6.20 -5.38 20.17
CA LEU A 102 -6.72 -5.84 18.89
C LEU A 102 -8.08 -5.21 18.56
N ASP A 103 -9.01 -5.21 19.51
CA ASP A 103 -10.36 -4.65 19.31
C ASP A 103 -10.32 -3.13 19.10
N SER A 104 -9.47 -2.43 19.86
CA SER A 104 -9.31 -0.98 19.71
C SER A 104 -8.70 -0.60 18.37
N GLU A 105 -7.70 -1.35 17.88
CA GLU A 105 -7.07 -1.05 16.59
C GLU A 105 -8.04 -1.33 15.44
N VAL A 106 -8.77 -2.45 15.49
CA VAL A 106 -9.80 -2.76 14.49
C VAL A 106 -10.90 -1.70 14.46
N SER A 107 -11.39 -1.26 15.64
CA SER A 107 -12.43 -0.23 15.75
C SER A 107 -11.96 1.13 15.20
N LYS A 108 -10.72 1.51 15.50
CA LYS A 108 -10.08 2.72 14.95
C LYS A 108 -10.02 2.67 13.42
N ILE A 109 -9.58 1.55 12.84
CA ILE A 109 -9.49 1.40 11.38
C ILE A 109 -10.88 1.42 10.73
N LEU A 110 -11.87 0.71 11.30
CA LEU A 110 -13.26 0.72 10.83
C LEU A 110 -13.83 2.15 10.76
N SER A 111 -13.58 2.95 11.79
CA SER A 111 -13.97 4.36 11.84
C SER A 111 -13.30 5.18 10.73
N LEU A 112 -11.98 5.01 10.54
CA LEU A 112 -11.21 5.72 9.50
C LEU A 112 -11.70 5.40 8.08
N ILE A 113 -12.04 4.14 7.79
CA ILE A 113 -12.51 3.72 6.47
C ILE A 113 -14.03 3.86 6.29
N GLN A 114 -14.75 4.23 7.36
CA GLN A 114 -16.20 4.45 7.41
C GLN A 114 -17.02 3.21 7.08
N ILE A 115 -16.56 2.01 7.46
CA ILE A 115 -17.34 0.78 7.32
C ILE A 115 -18.08 0.53 8.63
N HIS A 116 -19.41 0.62 8.59
CA HIS A 116 -20.27 0.53 9.77
C HIS A 116 -20.74 -0.90 10.11
N ASP A 117 -20.71 -1.81 9.14
CA ASP A 117 -21.11 -3.21 9.33
C ASP A 117 -19.85 -4.11 9.28
N PRO A 118 -19.22 -4.36 10.44
CA PRO A 118 -17.98 -5.13 10.54
C PRO A 118 -18.16 -6.62 10.26
N ASP A 119 -19.38 -7.16 10.42
CA ASP A 119 -19.66 -8.59 10.27
C ASP A 119 -20.06 -8.94 8.82
N LYS A 120 -20.31 -7.92 8.00
CA LYS A 120 -20.55 -8.07 6.57
C LYS A 120 -19.40 -8.80 5.88
N THR A 121 -19.76 -9.77 5.05
CA THR A 121 -18.82 -10.49 4.19
C THR A 121 -18.32 -9.61 3.05
N VAL A 122 -17.06 -9.79 2.65
CA VAL A 122 -16.44 -8.94 1.62
C VAL A 122 -17.13 -9.05 0.26
N GLU A 123 -17.71 -10.22 -0.06
CA GLU A 123 -18.50 -10.40 -1.29
C GLU A 123 -19.63 -9.36 -1.41
N LYS A 124 -20.24 -8.95 -0.29
CA LYS A 124 -21.36 -8.00 -0.23
C LYS A 124 -20.92 -6.53 -0.27
N LEU A 125 -19.61 -6.26 -0.32
CA LEU A 125 -19.06 -4.92 -0.49
C LEU A 125 -18.98 -4.56 -1.98
N SER A 126 -19.32 -3.32 -2.32
CA SER A 126 -19.04 -2.77 -3.65
C SER A 126 -17.52 -2.65 -3.86
N GLY A 127 -17.07 -2.53 -5.12
CA GLY A 127 -15.64 -2.38 -5.43
C GLY A 127 -14.96 -1.22 -4.69
N GLY A 128 -15.65 -0.08 -4.54
CA GLY A 128 -15.14 1.06 -3.77
C GLY A 128 -14.98 0.75 -2.28
N TRP A 129 -15.94 0.05 -1.68
CA TRP A 129 -15.85 -0.38 -0.28
C TRP A 129 -14.76 -1.44 -0.07
N ARG A 130 -14.56 -2.37 -1.01
CA ARG A 130 -13.43 -3.30 -1.00
C ARG A 130 -12.09 -2.57 -1.07
N LYS A 131 -12.00 -1.50 -1.86
CA LYS A 131 -10.78 -0.67 -1.93
C LYS A 131 -10.52 0.08 -0.62
N ARG A 132 -11.57 0.61 0.02
CA ARG A 132 -11.46 1.22 1.36
C ARG A 132 -11.00 0.20 2.40
N LEU A 133 -11.51 -1.03 2.37
CA LEU A 133 -11.02 -2.11 3.22
C LEU A 133 -9.53 -2.41 2.98
N ALA A 134 -9.09 -2.50 1.72
CA ALA A 134 -7.68 -2.71 1.38
C ALA A 134 -6.78 -1.59 1.95
N ILE A 135 -7.23 -0.34 1.89
CA ILE A 135 -6.55 0.81 2.51
C ILE A 135 -6.52 0.65 4.03
N GLY A 136 -7.64 0.27 4.66
CA GLY A 136 -7.70 0.03 6.10
C GLY A 136 -6.71 -1.04 6.56
N ILE A 137 -6.62 -2.15 5.85
CA ILE A 137 -5.63 -3.21 6.10
C ILE A 137 -4.20 -2.67 6.00
N ALA A 138 -3.89 -1.89 4.96
CA ALA A 138 -2.57 -1.30 4.76
C ALA A 138 -2.18 -0.25 5.81
N LEU A 139 -3.15 0.35 6.49
CA LEU A 139 -2.94 1.32 7.56
C LEU A 139 -2.64 0.66 8.92
N ILE A 140 -2.88 -0.65 9.08
CA ILE A 140 -2.58 -1.35 10.32
C ILE A 140 -1.06 -1.56 10.44
N LYS A 141 -0.44 -0.86 11.40
CA LYS A 141 0.98 -0.93 11.71
C LYS A 141 1.18 -1.41 13.16
N ALA A 142 2.29 -2.13 13.42
CA ALA A 142 2.85 -2.26 14.77
C ALA A 142 3.47 -0.94 15.22
#